data_AF-A0A9W7X450-F1
#
_entry.id   AF-A0A9W7X450-F1
#
_cell.length_a   1.000
_cell.length_b   1.000
_cell.length_c   1.000
_cell.angle_alpha   90.00
_cell.angle_beta   90.00
_cell.angle_gamma   90.00
#
_symmetry.space_group_name_H-M   'P 1'
#
loop_
_entity.id
_entity.type
_entity.pdbx_description
1 polymer ?
#
loop_
_entity_poly.entity_id
_entity_poly.type
_entity_poly.pdbx_seq_one_letter_code
_entity_poly.pdbx_strand_id
1 'polypeptide(L)'
;MAATMLRSLSRLGRPSVILNSNISTPSCVLLQKRLKQWQPDVEWAEQYAGAVMYPSAITEKWAPPPWNDKDPPAEKEVSNLTINFGPQHPAAHGVLRLVMELSGESVKKCDPHIGLLHRGTEKLIEYKTYLQALPYFDRLDYVSMMCNEQAYALAVEKLLNIQAPPRAQWIRVLFGEMTRILNHIMGITTHALDIGAMTPFFWLFEEREKMFEFYERVSGARMHAAYVRPGGVHQDMPLGLMDDIYEWCKNFSIRIDEVEEMLTNNRIWKNRTVGIGVIGAEDALNYGFSGVMLRGSGIKWDLRKAQPYDKYYEVEFDVAIGSNGDCYDRYICRIEELRQETQADSQC
;
A
#
# COMPACT_ATOMS: atom_id res chain seq x y z
N MET A 1 -10.02 -29.33 -18.67
CA MET A 1 -9.85 -29.97 -20.01
C MET A 1 -8.49 -30.70 -20.09
N ALA A 2 -8.20 -31.61 -19.15
CA ALA A 2 -6.95 -32.40 -19.13
C ALA A 2 -7.04 -33.63 -18.19
N ALA A 3 -8.20 -34.29 -18.09
CA ALA A 3 -8.38 -35.45 -17.20
C ALA A 3 -9.00 -36.68 -17.88
N THR A 4 -9.27 -36.64 -19.19
CA THR A 4 -9.90 -37.73 -19.96
C THR A 4 -8.95 -38.48 -20.90
N MET A 5 -7.65 -38.16 -20.89
CA MET A 5 -6.65 -38.74 -21.82
C MET A 5 -5.85 -39.94 -21.27
N LEU A 6 -6.01 -40.32 -20.00
CA LEU A 6 -5.17 -41.38 -19.37
C LEU A 6 -5.91 -42.69 -19.06
N ARG A 7 -7.18 -42.84 -19.48
CA ARG A 7 -7.94 -44.10 -19.33
C ARG A 7 -8.00 -44.98 -20.59
N SER A 8 -7.34 -44.60 -21.70
CA SER A 8 -7.41 -45.34 -22.98
C SER A 8 -6.16 -46.15 -23.34
N LEU A 9 -5.09 -46.11 -22.54
CA LEU A 9 -3.82 -46.78 -22.87
C LEU A 9 -3.68 -48.23 -22.36
N SER A 10 -4.70 -48.80 -21.70
CA SER A 10 -4.69 -50.19 -21.22
C SER A 10 -5.22 -51.23 -22.22
N ARG A 11 -5.47 -50.85 -23.49
CA ARG A 11 -5.96 -51.74 -24.55
C ARG A 11 -5.25 -51.56 -25.90
N LEU A 12 -3.93 -51.65 -25.92
CA LEU A 12 -3.14 -51.91 -27.14
C LEU A 12 -2.01 -52.85 -26.69
N GLY A 13 -2.01 -54.14 -27.02
CA GLY A 13 -1.67 -54.62 -28.35
C GLY A 13 -0.15 -54.89 -28.39
N ARG A 14 0.23 -56.17 -28.31
CA ARG A 14 1.62 -56.70 -28.29
C ARG A 14 2.59 -55.95 -29.21
N PRO A 15 3.86 -55.71 -28.81
CA PRO A 15 4.94 -55.55 -29.76
C PRO A 15 5.50 -56.94 -30.12
N SER A 16 5.03 -57.45 -31.26
CA SER A 16 5.61 -58.60 -31.95
C SER A 16 6.76 -58.15 -32.85
N VAL A 17 7.88 -58.89 -32.74
CA VAL A 17 8.85 -59.19 -33.81
C VAL A 17 9.77 -58.06 -34.26
N ILE A 18 11.08 -58.34 -34.14
CA ILE A 18 12.25 -57.95 -34.96
C ILE A 18 13.46 -58.12 -34.02
N LEU A 19 14.55 -58.87 -34.26
CA LEU A 19 15.02 -59.76 -35.32
C LEU A 19 16.21 -60.52 -34.70
N ASN A 20 16.26 -61.85 -34.86
CA ASN A 20 17.42 -62.57 -35.36
C ASN A 20 17.08 -64.06 -35.52
N SER A 21 16.29 -64.33 -36.56
CA SER A 21 16.27 -65.59 -37.29
C SER A 21 17.54 -65.68 -38.13
N ASN A 22 18.50 -66.50 -37.69
CA ASN A 22 19.50 -67.24 -38.48
C ASN A 22 20.73 -67.62 -37.63
N ILE A 23 20.49 -68.24 -36.48
CA ILE A 23 21.47 -69.12 -35.86
C ILE A 23 20.75 -70.45 -35.66
N SER A 24 20.73 -71.26 -36.71
CA SER A 24 20.38 -72.67 -36.67
C SER A 24 21.52 -73.43 -35.99
N THR A 25 21.63 -73.29 -34.67
CA THR A 25 22.41 -74.19 -33.83
C THR A 25 21.53 -75.38 -33.41
N PRO A 26 22.03 -76.63 -33.47
CA PRO A 26 21.24 -77.83 -33.17
C PRO A 26 21.02 -78.04 -31.67
N SER A 27 20.96 -76.96 -30.88
CA SER A 27 20.73 -77.00 -29.43
C SER A 27 19.28 -76.69 -29.04
N CYS A 28 18.44 -76.24 -29.99
CA CYS A 28 17.05 -75.85 -29.73
C CYS A 28 16.06 -77.03 -29.55
N VAL A 29 16.51 -78.29 -29.65
CA VAL A 29 15.73 -79.49 -29.27
C VAL A 29 15.97 -79.88 -27.81
N LEU A 30 17.11 -79.49 -27.22
CA LEU A 30 17.44 -79.76 -25.81
C LEU A 30 16.82 -78.77 -24.83
N LEU A 31 16.45 -77.56 -25.28
CA LEU A 31 15.69 -76.61 -24.46
C LEU A 31 14.21 -76.99 -24.33
N GLN A 32 13.63 -77.70 -25.32
CA GLN A 32 12.27 -78.26 -25.21
C GLN A 32 12.16 -79.36 -24.14
N LYS A 33 13.25 -80.06 -23.81
CA LYS A 33 13.30 -81.04 -22.71
C LYS A 33 13.52 -80.41 -21.33
N ARG A 34 14.05 -79.19 -21.24
CA ARG A 34 14.09 -78.41 -19.99
C ARG A 34 12.79 -77.64 -19.71
N LEU A 35 11.91 -77.45 -20.71
CA LEU A 35 10.54 -76.94 -20.51
C LEU A 35 9.65 -77.86 -19.66
N LYS A 36 10.08 -79.11 -19.36
CA LYS A 36 9.37 -80.04 -18.47
C LYS A 36 9.72 -79.84 -16.99
N GLN A 37 10.72 -79.02 -16.68
CA GLN A 37 11.07 -78.71 -15.30
C GLN A 37 10.08 -77.66 -14.78
N TRP A 38 9.44 -77.96 -13.65
CA TRP A 38 8.49 -77.05 -13.01
C TRP A 38 9.13 -75.67 -12.80
N GLN A 39 8.43 -74.63 -13.25
CA GLN A 39 8.78 -73.24 -13.02
C GLN A 39 7.72 -72.63 -12.11
N PRO A 40 8.09 -71.72 -11.21
CA PRO A 40 7.13 -70.91 -10.48
C PRO A 40 6.11 -70.26 -11.41
N ASP A 41 4.84 -70.47 -11.11
CA ASP A 41 3.74 -69.70 -11.66
C ASP A 41 3.60 -68.34 -10.94
N VAL A 42 2.73 -67.47 -11.45
CA VAL A 42 2.48 -66.14 -10.84
C VAL A 42 1.96 -66.30 -9.41
N GLU A 43 1.15 -67.32 -9.15
CA GLU A 43 0.64 -67.66 -7.82
C GLU A 43 1.78 -68.01 -6.85
N TRP A 44 2.78 -68.79 -7.27
CA TRP A 44 3.97 -69.05 -6.47
C TRP A 44 4.77 -67.78 -6.18
N ALA A 45 4.91 -66.86 -7.15
CA ALA A 45 5.67 -65.62 -6.96
C ALA A 45 4.97 -64.62 -6.02
N GLU A 46 3.64 -64.52 -6.07
CA GLU A 46 2.85 -63.63 -5.21
C GLU A 46 2.94 -64.02 -3.72
N GLN A 47 3.14 -65.31 -3.41
CA GLN A 47 3.36 -65.79 -2.04
C GLN A 47 4.63 -65.17 -1.39
N TYR A 48 5.61 -64.73 -2.19
CA TYR A 48 6.84 -64.09 -1.71
C TYR A 48 6.83 -62.55 -1.83
N ALA A 49 5.76 -61.97 -2.40
CA ALA A 49 5.68 -60.53 -2.70
C ALA A 49 5.01 -59.70 -1.58
N GLY A 50 4.48 -60.35 -0.54
CA GLY A 50 3.84 -59.69 0.59
C GLY A 50 4.82 -58.99 1.54
N ALA A 51 4.31 -58.14 2.43
CA ALA A 51 5.12 -57.51 3.48
C ALA A 51 5.72 -58.53 4.47
N VAL A 52 5.06 -59.69 4.64
CA VAL A 52 5.47 -60.77 5.55
C VAL A 52 5.21 -62.12 4.87
N MET A 53 6.08 -63.10 5.11
CA MET A 53 5.99 -64.45 4.54
C MET A 53 4.75 -65.25 5.02
N TYR A 54 4.28 -65.01 6.25
CA TYR A 54 3.13 -65.70 6.84
C TYR A 54 2.15 -64.68 7.44
N PRO A 55 1.06 -64.35 6.72
CA PRO A 55 0.05 -63.42 7.21
C PRO A 55 -0.71 -63.97 8.43
N SER A 56 -0.79 -63.18 9.49
CA SER A 56 -1.66 -63.38 10.66
C SER A 56 -2.70 -62.26 10.73
N ALA A 57 -3.72 -62.40 11.58
CA ALA A 57 -4.76 -61.36 11.78
C ALA A 57 -4.19 -59.99 12.23
N ILE A 58 -2.96 -59.94 12.72
CA ILE A 58 -2.27 -58.71 13.14
C ILE A 58 -1.52 -58.07 11.96
N THR A 59 -0.89 -58.88 11.11
CA THR A 59 0.00 -58.43 10.02
C THR A 59 -0.74 -58.17 8.71
N GLU A 60 -2.04 -58.44 8.64
CA GLU A 60 -2.89 -58.17 7.47
C GLU A 60 -2.91 -56.68 7.07
N LYS A 61 -2.64 -55.78 8.02
CA LYS A 61 -2.60 -54.32 7.79
C LYS A 61 -1.28 -53.83 7.18
N TRP A 62 -0.26 -54.67 7.03
CA TRP A 62 1.06 -54.25 6.57
C TRP A 62 1.12 -54.29 5.05
N ALA A 63 1.24 -53.12 4.43
CA ALA A 63 1.55 -53.00 3.02
C ALA A 63 3.05 -53.16 2.79
N PRO A 64 3.49 -53.73 1.64
CA PRO A 64 4.90 -53.72 1.29
C PRO A 64 5.39 -52.26 1.13
N PRO A 65 6.66 -51.99 1.46
CA PRO A 65 7.21 -50.65 1.33
C PRO A 65 7.17 -50.19 -0.14
N PRO A 66 7.06 -48.88 -0.40
CA PRO A 66 7.17 -48.36 -1.75
C PRO A 66 8.56 -48.69 -2.33
N TRP A 67 8.64 -48.99 -3.62
CA TRP A 67 9.88 -49.41 -4.30
C TRP A 67 11.05 -48.42 -4.19
N ASN A 68 10.77 -47.16 -3.86
CA ASN A 68 11.75 -46.09 -3.72
C ASN A 68 12.15 -45.83 -2.25
N ASP A 69 11.65 -46.64 -1.30
CA ASP A 69 11.81 -46.49 0.15
C ASP A 69 11.48 -45.08 0.68
N LYS A 70 10.67 -44.33 -0.06
CA LYS A 70 10.22 -42.99 0.31
C LYS A 70 8.72 -42.99 0.39
N ASP A 71 8.22 -42.85 1.60
CA ASP A 71 6.82 -42.54 1.82
C ASP A 71 6.50 -41.22 1.09
N PRO A 72 5.32 -41.11 0.46
CA PRO A 72 4.88 -39.84 -0.07
C PRO A 72 4.91 -38.82 1.09
N PRO A 73 5.61 -37.68 0.94
CA PRO A 73 5.70 -36.72 2.01
C PRO A 73 4.29 -36.31 2.41
N ALA A 74 3.95 -36.46 3.69
CA ALA A 74 2.70 -35.92 4.21
C ALA A 74 2.79 -34.40 4.10
N GLU A 75 2.09 -33.82 3.11
CA GLU A 75 1.93 -32.37 2.98
C GLU A 75 1.12 -31.87 4.18
N LYS A 76 1.82 -31.61 5.28
CA LYS A 76 1.24 -30.89 6.41
C LYS A 76 1.23 -29.43 6.01
N GLU A 77 0.06 -28.90 5.68
CA GLU A 77 -0.12 -27.46 5.53
C GLU A 77 0.29 -26.81 6.85
N VAL A 78 1.40 -26.08 6.84
CA VAL A 78 1.81 -25.27 7.98
C VAL A 78 0.78 -24.15 8.08
N SER A 79 -0.04 -24.18 9.13
CA SER A 79 -1.02 -23.12 9.39
C SER A 79 -0.28 -21.81 9.64
N ASN A 80 -0.43 -20.85 8.74
CA ASN A 80 0.06 -19.49 8.96
C ASN A 80 -0.65 -18.90 10.18
N LEU A 81 0.07 -18.09 10.96
CA LEU A 81 -0.51 -17.41 12.11
C LEU A 81 -1.34 -16.23 11.61
N THR A 82 -2.64 -16.20 11.93
CA THR A 82 -3.49 -15.04 11.66
C THR A 82 -3.51 -14.12 12.87
N ILE A 83 -2.92 -12.93 12.77
CA ILE A 83 -2.98 -11.91 13.83
C ILE A 83 -3.99 -10.84 13.45
N ASN A 84 -4.88 -10.54 14.39
CA ASN A 84 -5.76 -9.37 14.30
C ASN A 84 -5.08 -8.17 14.98
N PHE A 85 -4.64 -7.22 14.18
CA PHE A 85 -4.32 -5.89 14.67
C PHE A 85 -5.63 -5.14 14.93
N GLY A 86 -5.93 -4.95 16.21
CA GLY A 86 -7.21 -4.40 16.66
C GLY A 86 -7.36 -2.91 16.36
N PRO A 87 -8.61 -2.39 16.37
CA PRO A 87 -8.88 -0.97 16.12
C PRO A 87 -8.25 -0.01 17.14
N GLN A 88 -7.94 -0.52 18.34
CA GLN A 88 -7.36 0.24 19.43
C GLN A 88 -5.86 -0.06 19.50
N HIS A 89 -5.08 0.63 18.67
CA HIS A 89 -3.61 0.58 18.71
C HIS A 89 -3.04 1.95 18.33
N PRO A 90 -1.99 2.46 19.01
CA PRO A 90 -1.41 3.78 18.70
C PRO A 90 -1.03 3.95 17.22
N ALA A 91 -0.33 2.96 16.65
CA ALA A 91 0.08 2.96 15.23
C ALA A 91 -1.07 2.83 14.21
N ALA A 92 -2.33 2.72 14.64
CA ALA A 92 -3.47 2.75 13.72
C ALA A 92 -3.85 4.18 13.31
N HIS A 93 -3.35 5.20 14.03
CA HIS A 93 -3.65 6.62 13.83
C HIS A 93 -5.12 6.91 13.50
N GLY A 94 -6.01 6.45 14.38
CA GLY A 94 -7.45 6.47 14.17
C GLY A 94 -8.04 5.12 14.51
N VAL A 95 -8.81 4.55 13.59
CA VAL A 95 -9.50 3.29 13.80
C VAL A 95 -9.33 2.41 12.56
N LEU A 96 -8.36 1.51 12.61
CA LEU A 96 -8.04 0.57 11.53
C LEU A 96 -7.93 -0.84 12.09
N ARG A 97 -8.54 -1.82 11.41
CA ARG A 97 -8.38 -3.24 11.72
C ARG A 97 -7.60 -3.90 10.59
N LEU A 98 -6.45 -4.50 10.89
CA LEU A 98 -5.67 -5.28 9.93
C LEU A 98 -5.69 -6.75 10.32
N VAL A 99 -6.14 -7.61 9.40
CA VAL A 99 -6.02 -9.06 9.53
C VAL A 99 -4.76 -9.45 8.75
N MET A 100 -3.71 -9.85 9.47
CA MET A 100 -2.43 -10.21 8.87
C MET A 100 -2.23 -11.72 8.95
N GLU A 101 -1.93 -12.32 7.81
CA GLU A 101 -1.46 -13.70 7.73
C GLU A 101 0.07 -13.70 7.72
N LEU A 102 0.65 -14.19 8.81
CA LEU A 102 2.08 -14.17 9.04
C LEU A 102 2.69 -15.56 8.86
N SER A 103 3.89 -15.57 8.27
CA SER A 103 4.75 -16.73 8.19
C SER A 103 6.05 -16.39 8.93
N GLY A 104 6.07 -16.70 10.22
CA GLY A 104 7.10 -16.19 11.13
C GLY A 104 7.00 -14.66 11.23
N GLU A 105 8.07 -13.95 10.86
CA GLU A 105 8.13 -12.48 10.86
C GLU A 105 7.68 -11.87 9.51
N SER A 106 7.53 -12.68 8.46
CA SER A 106 7.15 -12.22 7.14
C SER A 106 5.64 -12.12 6.98
N VAL A 107 5.16 -11.02 6.39
CA VAL A 107 3.74 -10.82 6.06
C VAL A 107 3.47 -11.46 4.70
N LYS A 108 2.60 -12.47 4.66
CA LYS A 108 2.16 -13.08 3.39
C LYS A 108 0.96 -12.34 2.78
N LYS A 109 0.02 -11.95 3.64
CA LYS A 109 -1.21 -11.27 3.24
C LYS A 109 -1.65 -10.32 4.34
N CYS A 110 -2.17 -9.16 3.94
CA CYS A 110 -2.73 -8.17 4.85
C CYS A 110 -4.05 -7.70 4.29
N ASP A 111 -5.13 -7.93 5.04
CA ASP A 111 -6.48 -7.51 4.69
C ASP A 111 -6.90 -6.34 5.61
N PRO A 112 -6.87 -5.09 5.10
CA PRO A 112 -7.34 -3.92 5.85
C PRO A 112 -8.87 -3.84 5.85
N HIS A 113 -9.47 -4.04 7.01
CA HIS A 113 -10.89 -3.78 7.23
C HIS A 113 -11.10 -2.31 7.62
N ILE A 114 -11.56 -1.54 6.65
CA ILE A 114 -11.95 -0.13 6.80
C ILE A 114 -13.47 0.01 7.01
N GLY A 115 -13.95 1.23 7.24
CA GLY A 115 -15.38 1.53 7.40
C GLY A 115 -15.85 1.73 8.83
N LEU A 116 -14.97 1.59 9.82
CA LEU A 116 -15.28 1.87 11.24
C LEU A 116 -15.59 3.36 11.48
N LEU A 117 -15.10 4.25 10.60
CA LEU A 117 -15.42 5.67 10.58
C LEU A 117 -16.36 6.06 9.42
N HIS A 118 -17.03 5.09 8.77
CA HIS A 118 -18.00 5.41 7.72
C HIS A 118 -19.24 6.06 8.35
N ARG A 119 -19.53 7.30 7.93
CA ARG A 119 -20.64 8.11 8.47
C ARG A 119 -21.77 8.37 7.47
N GLY A 120 -21.73 7.75 6.28
CA GLY A 120 -22.70 8.01 5.21
C GLY A 120 -22.73 9.47 4.77
N THR A 121 -21.56 10.14 4.71
CA THR A 121 -21.45 11.58 4.42
C THR A 121 -22.05 11.94 3.06
N GLU A 122 -21.78 11.16 2.02
CA GLU A 122 -22.36 11.34 0.68
C GLU A 122 -23.89 11.34 0.70
N LYS A 123 -24.49 10.44 1.50
CA LYS A 123 -25.95 10.33 1.62
C LYS A 123 -26.56 11.53 2.34
N LEU A 124 -25.86 12.07 3.34
CA LEU A 124 -26.29 13.27 4.04
C LEU A 124 -26.19 14.53 3.17
N ILE A 125 -25.24 14.56 2.23
CA ILE A 125 -25.07 15.67 1.28
C ILE A 125 -26.27 15.74 0.31
N GLU A 126 -26.82 14.61 -0.13
CA GLU A 126 -28.01 14.58 -1.01
C GLU A 126 -29.22 15.32 -0.45
N TYR A 127 -29.38 15.33 0.88
CA TYR A 127 -30.51 15.98 1.55
C TYR A 127 -30.24 17.43 1.94
N LYS A 128 -29.09 18.00 1.56
CA LYS A 128 -28.64 19.33 1.97
C LYS A 128 -28.35 20.22 0.78
N THR A 129 -28.46 21.53 0.97
CA THR A 129 -28.07 22.51 -0.05
C THR A 129 -26.55 22.62 -0.15
N TYR A 130 -26.05 23.16 -1.27
CA TYR A 130 -24.60 23.28 -1.51
C TYR A 130 -23.83 23.96 -0.36
N LEU A 131 -24.39 25.03 0.21
CA LEU A 131 -23.76 25.75 1.33
C LEU A 131 -23.82 24.94 2.64
N GLN A 132 -24.92 24.21 2.88
CA GLN A 132 -25.05 23.34 4.06
C GLN A 132 -24.20 22.07 3.94
N ALA A 133 -23.87 21.65 2.72
CA ALA A 133 -23.01 20.51 2.44
C ALA A 133 -21.52 20.84 2.63
N LEU A 134 -21.12 22.11 2.52
CA LEU A 134 -19.73 22.55 2.61
C LEU A 134 -18.97 22.00 3.84
N PRO A 135 -19.49 22.10 5.08
CA PRO A 135 -18.75 21.66 6.27
C PRO A 135 -18.55 20.14 6.39
N TYR A 136 -19.14 19.34 5.50
CA TYR A 136 -18.81 17.92 5.42
C TYR A 136 -17.41 17.70 4.82
N PHE A 137 -16.99 18.55 3.88
CA PHE A 137 -15.70 18.43 3.21
C PHE A 137 -14.52 18.73 4.15
N ASP A 138 -14.66 19.70 5.05
CA ASP A 138 -13.66 20.04 6.08
C ASP A 138 -13.42 18.89 7.07
N ARG A 139 -14.33 17.90 7.10
CA ARG A 139 -14.34 16.78 8.04
C ARG A 139 -14.00 15.44 7.40
N LEU A 140 -13.75 15.40 6.08
CA LEU A 140 -13.30 14.19 5.39
C LEU A 140 -11.82 13.96 5.67
N ASP A 141 -10.95 14.78 5.08
CA ASP A 141 -9.58 14.93 5.57
C ASP A 141 -9.57 16.08 6.59
N TYR A 142 -9.59 15.71 7.87
CA TYR A 142 -9.65 16.63 8.99
C TYR A 142 -8.32 17.33 9.28
N VAL A 143 -7.25 17.01 8.55
CA VAL A 143 -5.95 17.70 8.64
C VAL A 143 -5.82 18.76 7.55
N SER A 144 -6.40 18.53 6.37
CA SER A 144 -6.37 19.46 5.23
C SER A 144 -7.70 20.16 4.96
N MET A 145 -8.20 20.91 5.93
CA MET A 145 -9.56 21.49 5.92
C MET A 145 -9.81 22.40 4.70
N MET A 146 -8.98 23.44 4.50
CA MET A 146 -9.19 24.43 3.44
C MET A 146 -8.98 23.86 2.04
N CYS A 147 -8.08 22.89 1.87
CA CYS A 147 -7.88 22.22 0.58
C CYS A 147 -9.15 21.46 0.14
N ASN A 148 -9.85 20.82 1.08
CA ASN A 148 -11.09 20.12 0.78
C ASN A 148 -12.23 21.11 0.45
N GLU A 149 -12.32 22.20 1.23
CA GLU A 149 -13.25 23.30 0.95
C GLU A 149 -12.99 23.89 -0.44
N GLN A 150 -11.73 24.11 -0.79
CA GLN A 150 -11.31 24.63 -2.09
C GLN A 150 -11.66 23.67 -3.24
N ALA A 151 -11.39 22.37 -3.09
CA ALA A 151 -11.76 21.38 -4.10
C ALA A 151 -13.28 21.35 -4.35
N TYR A 152 -14.08 21.42 -3.29
CA TYR A 152 -15.53 21.49 -3.40
C TYR A 152 -16.00 22.83 -4.00
N ALA A 153 -15.44 23.96 -3.57
CA ALA A 153 -15.76 25.27 -4.10
C ALA A 153 -15.45 25.37 -5.60
N LEU A 154 -14.29 24.90 -6.04
CA LEU A 154 -13.90 24.86 -7.46
C LEU A 154 -14.83 23.96 -8.29
N ALA A 155 -15.27 22.82 -7.74
CA ALA A 155 -16.23 21.95 -8.41
C ALA A 155 -17.58 22.66 -8.63
N VAL A 156 -18.10 23.35 -7.60
CA VAL A 156 -19.35 24.11 -7.69
C VAL A 156 -19.22 25.33 -8.60
N GLU A 157 -18.10 26.06 -8.53
CA GLU A 157 -17.80 27.21 -9.40
C GLU A 157 -17.72 26.80 -10.87
N LYS A 158 -17.12 25.64 -11.15
CA LYS A 158 -17.05 25.07 -12.50
C LYS A 158 -18.44 24.66 -13.03
N LEU A 159 -19.32 24.15 -12.18
CA LEU A 159 -20.71 23.85 -12.57
C LEU A 159 -21.53 25.12 -12.81
N LEU A 160 -21.29 26.17 -12.02
CA LEU A 160 -21.97 27.46 -12.14
C LEU A 160 -21.36 28.38 -13.22
N ASN A 161 -20.21 28.01 -13.80
CA ASN A 161 -19.44 28.82 -14.74
C ASN A 161 -19.14 30.24 -14.23
N ILE A 162 -18.80 30.37 -12.95
CA ILE A 162 -18.41 31.63 -12.32
C ILE A 162 -16.93 31.62 -11.96
N GLN A 163 -16.29 32.79 -11.98
CA GLN A 163 -14.91 32.97 -11.57
C GLN A 163 -14.86 33.78 -10.27
N ALA A 164 -14.12 33.27 -9.27
CA ALA A 164 -13.89 33.99 -8.03
C ALA A 164 -13.05 35.27 -8.27
N PRO A 165 -13.22 36.33 -7.45
CA PRO A 165 -12.44 37.56 -7.60
C PRO A 165 -10.94 37.31 -7.35
N PRO A 166 -10.03 38.08 -7.98
CA PRO A 166 -8.58 37.82 -7.91
C PRO A 166 -8.03 37.78 -6.48
N ARG A 167 -8.51 38.66 -5.59
CA ARG A 167 -8.12 38.68 -4.17
C ARG A 167 -8.50 37.38 -3.45
N ALA A 168 -9.68 36.82 -3.75
CA ALA A 168 -10.11 35.56 -3.15
C ALA A 168 -9.27 34.38 -3.65
N GLN A 169 -8.82 34.41 -4.91
CA GLN A 169 -7.94 33.38 -5.46
C GLN A 169 -6.58 33.37 -4.76
N TRP A 170 -5.98 34.55 -4.52
CA TRP A 170 -4.73 34.66 -3.77
C TRP A 170 -4.86 34.19 -2.31
N ILE A 171 -5.92 34.60 -1.63
CA ILE A 171 -6.22 34.14 -0.27
C ILE A 171 -6.36 32.60 -0.23
N ARG A 172 -7.03 32.00 -1.22
CA ARG A 172 -7.15 30.53 -1.33
C ARG A 172 -5.81 29.83 -1.55
N VAL A 173 -4.94 30.39 -2.38
CA VAL A 173 -3.60 29.84 -2.62
C VAL A 173 -2.76 29.90 -1.33
N LEU A 174 -2.74 31.06 -0.66
CA LEU A 174 -2.04 31.25 0.61
C LEU A 174 -2.50 30.25 1.68
N PHE A 175 -3.81 30.19 1.97
CA PHE A 175 -4.31 29.21 2.94
C PHE A 175 -4.22 27.76 2.45
N GLY A 176 -4.17 27.53 1.13
CA GLY A 176 -3.97 26.21 0.54
C GLY A 176 -2.57 25.67 0.81
N GLU A 177 -1.55 26.50 0.65
CA GLU A 177 -0.16 26.15 0.96
C GLU A 177 0.08 26.06 2.47
N MET A 178 -0.47 26.97 3.28
CA MET A 178 -0.46 26.80 4.76
C MET A 178 -1.13 25.49 5.22
N THR A 179 -2.25 25.10 4.60
CA THR A 179 -2.91 23.81 4.89
C THR A 179 -2.03 22.63 4.49
N ARG A 180 -1.25 22.78 3.43
CA ARG A 180 -0.30 21.78 2.97
C ARG A 180 0.85 21.61 3.97
N ILE A 181 1.36 22.72 4.52
CA ILE A 181 2.37 22.70 5.59
C ILE A 181 1.81 21.98 6.82
N LEU A 182 0.58 22.31 7.24
CA LEU A 182 -0.12 21.63 8.32
C LEU A 182 -0.22 20.12 8.12
N ASN A 183 -0.51 19.67 6.90
CA ASN A 183 -0.64 18.27 6.55
C ASN A 183 0.71 17.55 6.51
N HIS A 184 1.73 18.15 5.89
CA HIS A 184 3.06 17.56 5.85
C HIS A 184 3.72 17.48 7.24
N ILE A 185 3.54 18.48 8.10
CA ILE A 185 3.95 18.42 9.50
C ILE A 185 3.31 17.21 10.19
N MET A 186 1.99 17.06 10.08
CA MET A 186 1.29 15.92 10.69
C MET A 186 1.83 14.60 10.11
N GLY A 187 1.93 14.49 8.78
CA GLY A 187 2.36 13.28 8.09
C GLY A 187 3.81 12.86 8.38
N ILE A 188 4.73 13.81 8.60
CA ILE A 188 6.12 13.53 8.96
C ILE A 188 6.22 13.17 10.45
N THR A 189 5.61 13.97 11.32
CA THR A 189 5.76 13.82 12.77
C THR A 189 5.09 12.55 13.31
N THR A 190 3.90 12.21 12.81
CA THR A 190 3.21 10.97 13.17
C THR A 190 3.95 9.74 12.69
N HIS A 191 4.44 9.77 11.44
CA HIS A 191 5.30 8.71 10.92
C HIS A 191 6.59 8.54 11.74
N ALA A 192 7.20 9.65 12.18
CA ALA A 192 8.36 9.62 13.06
C ALA A 192 8.02 9.03 14.44
N LEU A 193 6.89 9.42 15.01
CA LEU A 193 6.40 8.94 16.31
C LEU A 193 6.13 7.42 16.28
N ASP A 194 5.51 6.91 15.22
CA ASP A 194 5.21 5.49 15.04
C ASP A 194 6.48 4.62 14.90
N ILE A 195 7.53 5.16 14.31
CA ILE A 195 8.84 4.49 14.24
C ILE A 195 9.58 4.58 15.59
N GLY A 196 9.26 5.59 16.42
CA GLY A 196 9.77 5.75 17.79
C GLY A 196 10.47 7.09 18.08
N ALA A 197 10.58 7.99 17.09
CA ALA A 197 11.17 9.31 17.26
C ALA A 197 10.12 10.31 17.76
N MET A 198 10.07 10.52 19.09
CA MET A 198 9.03 11.34 19.73
C MET A 198 9.31 12.86 19.70
N THR A 199 10.58 13.29 19.62
CA THR A 199 10.92 14.72 19.79
C THR A 199 10.45 15.63 18.65
N PRO A 200 10.52 15.28 17.35
CA PRO A 200 10.06 16.18 16.27
C PRO A 200 8.57 16.44 16.34
N PHE A 201 7.81 15.48 16.88
CA PHE A 201 6.38 15.62 17.06
C PHE A 201 6.06 16.83 17.92
N PHE A 202 6.72 16.98 19.07
CA PHE A 202 6.47 18.12 19.95
C PHE A 202 6.98 19.44 19.37
N TRP A 203 8.12 19.45 18.68
CA TRP A 203 8.67 20.68 18.09
C TRP A 203 7.77 21.23 16.99
N LEU A 204 7.37 20.39 16.05
CA LEU A 204 6.53 20.85 14.94
C LEU A 204 5.05 21.04 15.34
N PHE A 205 4.59 20.41 16.43
CA PHE A 205 3.24 20.70 16.94
C PHE A 205 3.15 22.10 17.57
N GLU A 206 4.25 22.67 18.07
CA GLU A 206 4.29 24.08 18.48
C GLU A 206 4.03 24.99 17.27
N GLU A 207 4.70 24.73 16.14
CA GLU A 207 4.49 25.50 14.91
C GLU A 207 3.10 25.28 14.31
N ARG A 208 2.57 24.07 14.44
CA ARG A 208 1.18 23.75 14.07
C ARG A 208 0.16 24.52 14.90
N GLU A 209 0.44 24.76 16.18
CA GLU A 209 -0.43 25.54 17.05
C GLU A 209 -0.46 27.02 16.63
N LYS A 210 0.69 27.61 16.27
CA LYS A 210 0.76 28.97 15.73
C LYS A 210 -0.07 29.12 14.46
N MET A 211 -0.03 28.12 13.57
CA MET A 211 -0.88 28.13 12.37
C MET A 211 -2.37 28.02 12.70
N PHE A 212 -2.76 27.30 13.75
CA PHE A 212 -4.16 27.28 14.20
C PHE A 212 -4.64 28.62 14.74
N GLU A 213 -3.75 29.44 15.31
CA GLU A 213 -4.08 30.82 15.67
C GLU A 213 -4.42 31.65 14.42
N PHE A 214 -3.70 31.47 13.32
CA PHE A 214 -4.05 32.12 12.04
C PHE A 214 -5.43 31.70 11.53
N TYR A 215 -5.77 30.41 11.65
CA TYR A 215 -7.09 29.89 11.24
C TYR A 215 -8.21 30.45 12.12
N GLU A 216 -7.95 30.55 13.42
CA GLU A 216 -8.87 31.14 14.39
C GLU A 216 -9.10 32.62 14.11
N ARG A 217 -8.05 33.39 13.80
CA ARG A 217 -8.19 34.82 13.48
C ARG A 217 -9.00 35.08 12.21
N VAL A 218 -8.93 34.18 11.24
CA VAL A 218 -9.57 34.34 9.93
C VAL A 218 -11.02 33.85 9.95
N SER A 219 -11.29 32.74 10.61
CA SER A 219 -12.59 32.06 10.55
C SER A 219 -13.36 32.06 11.88
N GLY A 220 -12.68 32.32 13.00
CA GLY A 220 -13.19 32.12 14.36
C GLY A 220 -13.11 30.68 14.85
N ALA A 221 -12.64 29.73 14.02
CA ALA A 221 -12.47 28.33 14.37
C ALA A 221 -11.03 27.87 14.14
N ARG A 222 -10.53 27.01 15.03
CA ARG A 222 -9.15 26.53 14.97
C ARG A 222 -8.90 25.48 13.88
N MET A 223 -9.88 24.63 13.58
CA MET A 223 -9.75 23.58 12.56
C MET A 223 -10.81 23.69 11.47
N HIS A 224 -12.07 23.42 11.78
CA HIS A 224 -13.15 23.44 10.79
C HIS A 224 -13.62 24.88 10.55
N ALA A 225 -13.03 25.52 9.54
CA ALA A 225 -13.16 26.95 9.28
C ALA A 225 -14.40 27.32 8.43
N ALA A 226 -14.82 26.46 7.49
CA ALA A 226 -15.89 26.76 6.52
C ALA A 226 -15.72 28.14 5.86
N TYR A 227 -14.47 28.46 5.53
CA TYR A 227 -14.00 29.78 5.11
C TYR A 227 -13.99 29.93 3.60
N VAL A 228 -13.48 28.92 2.89
CA VAL A 228 -13.52 28.87 1.44
C VAL A 228 -14.92 28.41 1.03
N ARG A 229 -15.62 29.22 0.23
CA ARG A 229 -17.00 28.94 -0.19
C ARG A 229 -17.13 29.03 -1.70
N PRO A 230 -18.12 28.35 -2.31
CA PRO A 230 -18.43 28.56 -3.72
C PRO A 230 -18.69 30.05 -4.00
N GLY A 231 -17.91 30.64 -4.89
CA GLY A 231 -17.91 32.07 -5.22
C GLY A 231 -16.72 32.87 -4.67
N GLY A 232 -15.85 32.26 -3.86
CA GLY A 232 -14.64 32.89 -3.34
C GLY A 232 -14.35 32.53 -1.88
N VAL A 233 -14.33 33.54 -1.03
CA VAL A 233 -13.99 33.42 0.39
C VAL A 233 -15.09 34.10 1.20
N HIS A 234 -15.40 33.59 2.39
CA HIS A 234 -16.50 34.10 3.21
C HIS A 234 -16.26 35.53 3.72
N GLN A 235 -15.07 35.80 4.27
CA GLN A 235 -14.67 37.07 4.88
C GLN A 235 -13.23 37.40 4.49
N ASP A 236 -12.88 38.67 4.41
CA ASP A 236 -11.49 39.08 4.13
C ASP A 236 -10.60 38.83 5.36
N MET A 237 -9.29 38.80 5.15
CA MET A 237 -8.32 38.66 6.23
C MET A 237 -8.35 39.88 7.18
N PRO A 238 -8.22 39.69 8.50
CA PRO A 238 -8.10 40.80 9.43
C PRO A 238 -6.79 41.56 9.22
N LEU A 239 -6.80 42.86 9.58
CA LEU A 239 -5.62 43.72 9.49
C LEU A 239 -4.49 43.18 10.39
N GLY A 240 -3.25 43.20 9.87
CA GLY A 240 -2.05 42.75 10.57
C GLY A 240 -1.73 41.25 10.44
N LEU A 241 -2.64 40.42 9.94
CA LEU A 241 -2.39 38.97 9.82
C LEU A 241 -1.23 38.63 8.85
N MET A 242 -1.08 39.41 7.77
CA MET A 242 -0.03 39.16 6.78
C MET A 242 1.37 39.36 7.37
N ASP A 243 1.54 40.34 8.26
CA ASP A 243 2.82 40.60 8.93
C ASP A 243 3.19 39.42 9.85
N ASP A 244 2.20 38.89 10.58
CA ASP A 244 2.38 37.73 11.47
C ASP A 244 2.72 36.45 10.70
N ILE A 245 2.05 36.19 9.56
CA ILE A 245 2.36 35.06 8.67
C ILE A 245 3.78 35.19 8.12
N TYR A 246 4.19 36.39 7.74
CA TYR A 246 5.53 36.65 7.22
C TYR A 246 6.63 36.44 8.28
N GLU A 247 6.41 36.88 9.51
CA GLU A 247 7.31 36.60 10.63
C GLU A 247 7.40 35.09 10.92
N TRP A 248 6.28 34.38 10.85
CA TRP A 248 6.25 32.94 11.02
C TRP A 248 7.04 32.21 9.92
N CYS A 249 6.83 32.56 8.64
CA CYS A 249 7.53 31.93 7.50
C CYS A 249 9.06 32.04 7.63
N LYS A 250 9.57 33.19 8.10
CA LYS A 250 11.02 33.39 8.36
C LYS A 250 11.57 32.41 9.38
N ASN A 251 10.84 32.22 10.48
CA ASN A 251 11.28 31.37 11.58
C ASN A 251 11.10 29.88 11.25
N PHE A 252 10.09 29.55 10.46
CA PHE A 252 9.74 28.16 10.16
C PHE A 252 10.81 27.43 9.34
N SER A 253 11.56 28.12 8.47
CA SER A 253 12.69 27.53 7.75
C SER A 253 13.74 26.91 8.70
N ILE A 254 14.04 27.59 9.81
CA ILE A 254 14.99 27.11 10.81
C ILE A 254 14.46 25.82 11.47
N ARG A 255 13.14 25.75 11.72
CA ARG A 255 12.50 24.56 12.30
C ARG A 255 12.52 23.36 11.39
N ILE A 256 12.38 23.57 10.07
CA ILE A 256 12.53 22.49 9.08
C ILE A 256 13.95 21.93 9.15
N ASP A 257 14.96 22.80 9.18
CA ASP A 257 16.37 22.39 9.22
C ASP A 257 16.71 21.62 10.51
N GLU A 258 16.21 22.05 11.67
CA GLU A 258 16.34 21.33 12.95
C GLU A 258 15.77 19.90 12.88
N VAL A 259 14.63 19.72 12.22
CA VAL A 259 13.98 18.42 12.04
C VAL A 259 14.73 17.56 11.05
N GLU A 260 15.21 18.16 9.95
CA GLU A 260 16.00 17.46 8.94
C GLU A 260 17.33 16.97 9.52
N GLU A 261 18.01 17.79 10.33
CA GLU A 261 19.25 17.42 10.99
C GLU A 261 19.07 16.17 11.88
N MET A 262 17.94 16.10 12.60
CA MET A 262 17.66 14.98 13.49
C MET A 262 17.26 13.70 12.76
N LEU A 263 16.48 13.78 11.68
CA LEU A 263 15.91 12.62 11.01
C LEU A 263 16.66 12.19 9.74
N THR A 264 16.94 13.12 8.83
CA THR A 264 17.35 12.79 7.45
C THR A 264 18.69 12.06 7.40
N ASN A 265 19.66 12.46 8.22
CA ASN A 265 20.98 11.84 8.29
C ASN A 265 21.11 10.74 9.34
N ASN A 266 20.06 10.47 10.10
CA ASN A 266 20.09 9.46 11.14
C ASN A 266 20.14 8.05 10.56
N ARG A 267 21.14 7.26 10.98
CA ARG A 267 21.32 5.87 10.56
C ARG A 267 20.10 5.00 10.89
N ILE A 268 19.49 5.21 12.05
CA ILE A 268 18.33 4.41 12.48
C ILE A 268 17.14 4.71 11.56
N TRP A 269 16.92 5.98 11.24
CA TRP A 269 15.86 6.39 10.33
C TRP A 269 16.04 5.80 8.93
N LYS A 270 17.24 5.92 8.36
CA LYS A 270 17.55 5.34 7.04
C LYS A 270 17.35 3.82 7.03
N ASN A 271 17.84 3.10 8.04
CA ASN A 271 17.64 1.64 8.14
C ASN A 271 16.16 1.21 8.21
N ARG A 272 15.26 2.10 8.66
CA ARG A 272 13.82 1.82 8.82
C ARG A 272 12.96 2.34 7.67
N THR A 273 13.53 3.07 6.72
CA THR A 273 12.77 3.72 5.62
C THR A 273 13.33 3.40 4.24
N VAL A 274 14.65 3.24 4.11
CA VAL A 274 15.31 2.93 2.84
C VAL A 274 15.00 1.49 2.44
N GLY A 275 14.55 1.30 1.19
CA GLY A 275 14.22 -0.01 0.64
C GLY A 275 12.94 -0.64 1.21
N ILE A 276 12.14 0.10 1.97
CA ILE A 276 10.84 -0.36 2.48
C ILE A 276 9.72 0.26 1.65
N GLY A 277 8.75 -0.58 1.27
CA GLY A 277 7.57 -0.15 0.51
C GLY A 277 7.88 0.33 -0.90
N VAL A 278 8.88 -0.26 -1.57
CA VAL A 278 9.28 0.09 -2.93
C VAL A 278 8.10 -0.12 -3.89
N ILE A 279 7.75 0.92 -4.65
CA ILE A 279 6.67 0.89 -5.63
C ILE A 279 7.24 1.30 -6.99
N GLY A 280 7.08 0.42 -7.99
CA GLY A 280 7.43 0.72 -9.38
C GLY A 280 6.50 1.76 -10.00
N ALA A 281 7.01 2.55 -10.95
CA ALA A 281 6.23 3.60 -11.61
C ALA A 281 4.97 3.06 -12.32
N GLU A 282 5.06 1.90 -12.97
CA GLU A 282 3.93 1.27 -13.65
C GLU A 282 2.85 0.82 -12.65
N ASP A 283 3.25 0.18 -11.56
CA ASP A 283 2.33 -0.26 -10.51
C ASP A 283 1.64 0.92 -9.84
N ALA A 284 2.36 2.02 -9.61
CA ALA A 284 1.80 3.23 -9.03
C ALA A 284 0.65 3.81 -9.88
N LEU A 285 0.79 3.76 -11.21
CA LEU A 285 -0.26 4.19 -12.14
C LEU A 285 -1.42 3.18 -12.18
N ASN A 286 -1.11 1.89 -12.26
CA ASN A 286 -2.13 0.83 -12.32
C ASN A 286 -3.00 0.78 -11.06
N TYR A 287 -2.42 1.06 -9.89
CA TYR A 287 -3.14 1.11 -8.62
C TYR A 287 -3.81 2.47 -8.36
N GLY A 288 -3.64 3.45 -9.25
CA GLY A 288 -4.27 4.77 -9.14
C GLY A 288 -3.72 5.63 -8.01
N PHE A 289 -2.43 5.47 -7.65
CA PHE A 289 -1.79 6.34 -6.68
C PHE A 289 -1.68 7.78 -7.19
N SER A 290 -1.54 8.74 -6.26
CA SER A 290 -1.47 10.17 -6.56
C SER A 290 -0.53 10.92 -5.61
N GLY A 291 -0.19 12.17 -5.96
CA GLY A 291 0.62 13.07 -5.14
C GLY A 291 2.03 12.55 -4.86
N VAL A 292 2.44 12.60 -3.59
CA VAL A 292 3.78 12.17 -3.12
C VAL A 292 4.09 10.73 -3.49
N MET A 293 3.08 9.85 -3.56
CA MET A 293 3.28 8.44 -3.91
C MET A 293 3.76 8.27 -5.35
N LEU A 294 3.18 9.01 -6.31
CA LEU A 294 3.64 8.99 -7.71
C LEU A 294 5.01 9.65 -7.87
N ARG A 295 5.21 10.79 -7.21
CA ARG A 295 6.47 11.54 -7.29
C ARG A 295 7.63 10.77 -6.67
N GLY A 296 7.39 10.05 -5.57
CA GLY A 296 8.38 9.19 -4.94
C GLY A 296 8.89 8.09 -5.89
N SER A 297 8.01 7.55 -6.73
CA SER A 297 8.35 6.54 -7.75
C SER A 297 8.94 7.12 -9.04
N GLY A 298 9.23 8.43 -9.10
CA GLY A 298 9.92 9.08 -10.22
C GLY A 298 9.01 9.69 -11.30
N ILE A 299 7.68 9.67 -11.12
CA ILE A 299 6.74 10.25 -12.09
C ILE A 299 6.61 11.75 -11.85
N LYS A 300 6.90 12.56 -12.88
CA LYS A 300 6.80 14.02 -12.84
C LYS A 300 5.36 14.50 -13.01
N TRP A 301 4.56 14.40 -11.94
CA TRP A 301 3.15 14.78 -11.96
C TRP A 301 2.78 15.62 -10.73
N ASP A 302 2.29 16.84 -10.96
CA ASP A 302 1.64 17.69 -9.97
C ASP A 302 0.51 18.47 -10.65
N LEU A 303 -0.68 18.46 -10.03
CA LEU A 303 -1.85 19.16 -10.54
C LEU A 303 -1.62 20.67 -10.60
N ARG A 304 -0.88 21.25 -9.64
CA ARG A 304 -0.64 22.70 -9.60
C ARG A 304 0.13 23.23 -10.80
N LYS A 305 0.98 22.38 -11.41
CA LYS A 305 1.76 22.72 -12.62
C LYS A 305 1.09 22.22 -13.90
N ALA A 306 0.56 21.00 -13.90
CA ALA A 306 -0.02 20.39 -15.09
C ALA A 306 -1.41 20.95 -15.44
N GLN A 307 -2.23 21.21 -14.43
CA GLN A 307 -3.59 21.72 -14.56
C GLN A 307 -3.82 22.82 -13.51
N PRO A 308 -3.19 23.99 -13.69
CA PRO A 308 -3.23 25.05 -12.69
C PRO A 308 -4.66 25.51 -12.43
N TYR A 309 -4.98 25.68 -11.15
CA TYR A 309 -6.22 26.27 -10.65
C TYR A 309 -5.90 27.55 -9.88
N ASP A 310 -6.92 28.39 -9.65
CA ASP A 310 -6.77 29.71 -9.02
C ASP A 310 -5.59 30.51 -9.62
N LYS A 311 -4.58 30.84 -8.81
CA LYS A 311 -3.42 31.67 -9.20
C LYS A 311 -2.08 30.95 -9.10
N TYR A 312 -2.08 29.61 -9.02
CA TYR A 312 -0.85 28.80 -8.95
C TYR A 312 0.11 28.97 -10.14
N TYR A 313 -0.37 29.47 -11.28
CA TYR A 313 0.46 29.74 -12.45
C TYR A 313 1.32 31.01 -12.32
N GLU A 314 1.00 31.90 -11.36
CA GLU A 314 1.78 33.12 -11.07
C GLU A 314 2.85 32.89 -9.99
N VAL A 315 2.83 31.72 -9.33
CA VAL A 315 3.74 31.36 -8.24
C VAL A 315 4.89 30.49 -8.76
N GLU A 316 6.11 30.87 -8.42
CA GLU A 316 7.33 30.15 -8.79
C GLU A 316 7.74 29.18 -7.68
N PHE A 317 7.56 27.89 -7.95
CA PHE A 317 7.98 26.78 -7.08
C PHE A 317 8.42 25.58 -7.90
N ASP A 318 9.28 24.76 -7.31
CA ASP A 318 9.75 23.50 -7.87
C ASP A 318 9.01 22.30 -7.25
N VAL A 319 9.02 21.17 -7.96
CA VAL A 319 8.36 19.94 -7.51
C VAL A 319 9.42 18.87 -7.24
N ALA A 320 9.47 18.38 -6.01
CA ALA A 320 10.38 17.31 -5.62
C ALA A 320 9.96 15.96 -6.24
N ILE A 321 10.96 15.21 -6.72
CA ILE A 321 10.77 13.91 -7.38
C ILE A 321 11.75 12.91 -6.75
N GLY A 322 11.24 11.75 -6.36
CA GLY A 322 12.02 10.63 -5.83
C GLY A 322 12.68 9.80 -6.95
N SER A 323 13.60 8.93 -6.58
CA SER A 323 14.36 8.11 -7.54
C SER A 323 14.05 6.62 -7.44
N ASN A 324 13.88 6.12 -6.22
CA ASN A 324 13.80 4.69 -5.90
C ASN A 324 12.38 4.22 -5.57
N GLY A 325 11.45 5.12 -5.24
CA GLY A 325 10.07 4.75 -4.87
C GLY A 325 9.91 4.17 -3.47
N ASP A 326 10.89 4.35 -2.58
CA ASP A 326 10.85 3.87 -1.20
C ASP A 326 10.18 4.87 -0.24
N CYS A 327 10.05 4.49 1.03
CA CYS A 327 9.50 5.39 2.05
C CYS A 327 10.41 6.59 2.33
N TYR A 328 11.73 6.44 2.16
CA TYR A 328 12.70 7.51 2.42
C TYR A 328 12.59 8.64 1.38
N ASP A 329 12.50 8.29 0.09
CA ASP A 329 12.30 9.28 -0.98
C ASP A 329 10.98 10.03 -0.81
N ARG A 330 9.92 9.34 -0.39
CA ARG A 330 8.63 9.98 -0.09
C ARG A 330 8.71 10.93 1.10
N TYR A 331 9.52 10.61 2.10
CA TYR A 331 9.80 11.49 3.23
C TYR A 331 10.58 12.74 2.78
N ILE A 332 11.63 12.59 1.97
CA ILE A 332 12.38 13.72 1.42
C ILE A 332 11.47 14.61 0.56
N CYS A 333 10.62 14.01 -0.29
CA CYS A 333 9.67 14.77 -1.10
C CYS A 333 8.78 15.67 -0.24
N ARG A 334 8.33 15.19 0.94
CA ARG A 334 7.51 16.01 1.86
C ARG A 334 8.31 17.13 2.53
N ILE A 335 9.58 16.90 2.86
CA ILE A 335 10.45 17.96 3.41
C ILE A 335 10.73 19.04 2.38
N GLU A 336 11.03 18.64 1.15
CA GLU A 336 11.23 19.60 0.06
C GLU A 336 9.94 20.33 -0.28
N GLU A 337 8.78 19.66 -0.24
CA GLU A 337 7.49 20.34 -0.37
C GLU A 337 7.26 21.39 0.72
N LEU A 338 7.61 21.11 1.99
CA LEU A 338 7.57 22.12 3.06
C LEU A 338 8.43 23.36 2.74
N ARG A 339 9.60 23.19 2.12
CA ARG A 339 10.46 24.31 1.70
C ARG A 339 9.89 25.10 0.52
N GLN A 340 9.29 24.40 -0.44
CA GLN A 340 8.66 25.04 -1.59
C GLN A 340 7.37 25.78 -1.20
N GLU A 341 6.64 25.25 -0.22
CA GLU A 341 5.45 25.88 0.36
C GLU A 341 5.78 27.18 1.09
N THR A 342 6.82 27.20 1.92
CA THR A 342 7.24 28.43 2.60
C THR A 342 7.70 29.50 1.60
N GLN A 343 8.34 29.08 0.51
CA GLN A 343 8.70 29.97 -0.58
C GLN A 343 7.45 30.49 -1.31
N ALA A 344 6.47 29.63 -1.60
CA ALA A 344 5.20 30.02 -2.21
C ALA A 344 4.41 31.01 -1.32
N ASP A 345 4.33 30.74 -0.01
CA ASP A 345 3.69 31.62 0.97
C ASP A 345 4.38 32.98 1.07
N SER A 346 5.70 33.03 0.88
CA SER A 346 6.43 34.31 0.86
C SER A 346 6.21 35.15 -0.41
N GLN A 347 5.80 34.52 -1.52
CA GLN A 347 5.51 35.18 -2.79
C GLN A 347 4.05 35.67 -2.88
N CYS A 348 3.14 34.96 -2.22
CA CYS A 348 1.73 35.32 -2.10
C CYS A 348 1.54 36.51 -1.16
#